data_AF-G2PGH2-F1
#
_entry.id   AF-G2PGH2-F1
#
_cell.length_a   1.000
_cell.length_b   1.000
_cell.length_c   1.000
_cell.angle_alpha   90.00
_cell.angle_beta   90.00
_cell.angle_gamma   90.00
#
_symmetry.space_group_name_H-M   'P 1'
#
loop_
_entity.id
_entity.type
_entity.pdbx_description
1 polymer ?
#
loop_
_entity_poly.entity_id
_entity_poly.type
_entity_poly.pdbx_seq_one_letter_code
_entity_poly.pdbx_strand_id
1 'polypeptide(L)'
;MLDGKALEKVAGIDAREPDVGFGRWDCQWKSITNEFEVDLRFDQGDLPRDKNARSTKLGDNHQAIVLPEDEGPGSCRVEVVHRDYTGLDRVKGTERVALVIKGAGPKGRPCELATDLAGSAAAALPPA
;
A
#
# COMPACT_ATOMS: atom_id res chain seq x y z
N MET A 1 0.88 -7.26 9.07
CA MET A 1 -0.16 -7.53 8.05
C MET A 1 -1.37 -6.64 8.33
N LEU A 2 -2.00 -6.10 7.30
CA LEU A 2 -3.17 -5.22 7.44
C LEU A 2 -4.33 -5.99 8.07
N ASP A 3 -4.91 -5.47 9.16
CA ASP A 3 -5.98 -6.15 9.90
C ASP A 3 -7.37 -5.63 9.51
N GLY A 4 -8.40 -6.37 9.90
CA GLY A 4 -9.80 -6.02 9.58
C GLY A 4 -10.21 -4.66 10.16
N LYS A 5 -9.68 -4.28 11.33
CA LYS A 5 -10.00 -3.00 11.97
C LYS A 5 -9.45 -1.82 11.18
N ALA A 6 -8.27 -1.95 10.58
CA ALA A 6 -7.74 -0.94 9.67
C ALA A 6 -8.65 -0.82 8.43
N LEU A 7 -9.07 -1.95 7.85
CA LEU A 7 -9.92 -1.99 6.67
C LEU A 7 -11.32 -1.39 6.88
N GLU A 8 -11.90 -1.47 8.07
CA GLU A 8 -13.21 -0.86 8.39
C GLU A 8 -13.30 0.66 8.09
N LYS A 9 -12.17 1.34 7.93
CA LYS A 9 -12.10 2.75 7.51
C LYS A 9 -12.52 2.95 6.05
N VAL A 10 -12.51 1.90 5.23
CA VAL A 10 -12.91 1.91 3.83
C VAL A 10 -14.38 1.52 3.73
N ALA A 11 -15.23 2.48 3.37
CA ALA A 11 -16.67 2.25 3.34
C ALA A 11 -17.06 1.15 2.33
N GLY A 12 -17.72 0.11 2.84
CA GLY A 12 -18.26 -0.98 2.02
C GLY A 12 -17.27 -2.11 1.71
N ILE A 13 -16.01 -2.01 2.17
CA ILE A 13 -15.01 -3.05 1.97
C ILE A 13 -15.43 -4.35 2.66
N ASP A 14 -15.25 -5.50 1.99
CA ASP A 14 -15.35 -6.79 2.67
C ASP A 14 -13.98 -7.19 3.21
N ALA A 15 -13.72 -6.88 4.48
CA ALA A 15 -12.44 -7.16 5.14
C ALA A 15 -12.20 -8.66 5.44
N ARG A 16 -13.22 -9.52 5.31
CA ARG A 16 -13.17 -10.92 5.77
C ARG A 16 -12.74 -11.88 4.67
N GLU A 17 -12.98 -11.53 3.41
CA GLU A 17 -12.75 -12.37 2.25
C GLU A 17 -11.75 -11.69 1.29
N PRO A 18 -10.46 -11.62 1.64
CA PRO A 18 -9.46 -11.16 0.68
C PRO A 18 -9.32 -12.14 -0.49
N ASP A 19 -9.17 -11.59 -1.69
CA ASP A 19 -8.55 -12.30 -2.80
C ASP A 19 -7.04 -12.36 -2.52
N VAL A 20 -6.50 -13.56 -2.37
CA VAL A 20 -5.09 -13.79 -1.99
C VAL A 20 -4.36 -14.35 -3.19
N GLY A 21 -3.44 -13.57 -3.75
CA GLY A 21 -2.67 -14.03 -4.89
C GLY A 21 -1.49 -14.93 -4.52
N PHE A 22 -0.62 -15.11 -5.50
CA PHE A 22 0.37 -16.18 -5.49
C PHE A 22 1.37 -16.04 -4.33
N GLY A 23 1.62 -17.14 -3.61
CA GLY A 23 2.56 -17.15 -2.50
C GLY A 23 2.16 -16.29 -1.30
N ARG A 24 0.93 -15.75 -1.28
CA ARG A 24 0.44 -14.77 -0.28
C ARG A 24 1.26 -13.48 -0.28
N TRP A 25 1.79 -13.09 -1.43
CA TRP A 25 2.55 -11.84 -1.58
C TRP A 25 1.65 -10.64 -1.81
N ASP A 26 0.41 -10.88 -2.20
CA ASP A 26 -0.63 -9.88 -2.36
C ASP A 26 -1.92 -10.31 -1.66
N CYS A 27 -2.66 -9.31 -1.19
CA CYS A 27 -4.01 -9.44 -0.70
C CYS A 27 -4.82 -8.26 -1.24
N GLN A 28 -5.97 -8.57 -1.83
CA GLN A 28 -6.88 -7.59 -2.39
C GLN A 28 -8.25 -7.71 -1.71
N TRP A 29 -8.79 -6.58 -1.29
CA TRP A 29 -10.14 -6.49 -0.75
C TRP A 29 -10.97 -5.60 -1.67
N LYS A 30 -12.20 -6.05 -1.96
CA LYS A 30 -13.15 -5.33 -2.81
C LYS A 30 -14.35 -4.91 -1.98
N SER A 31 -14.91 -3.75 -2.32
CA SER A 31 -16.17 -3.31 -1.76
C SER A 31 -17.33 -4.10 -2.34
N ILE A 32 -18.32 -4.37 -1.49
CA ILE A 32 -19.59 -4.99 -1.89
C ILE A 32 -20.68 -3.97 -2.20
N THR A 33 -20.41 -2.67 -1.97
CA THR A 33 -21.41 -1.60 -2.15
C THR A 33 -20.99 -0.52 -3.14
N ASN A 34 -19.73 -0.50 -3.58
CA ASN A 34 -19.19 0.51 -4.48
C ASN A 34 -17.93 -0.03 -5.19
N GLU A 35 -17.22 0.82 -5.94
CA GLU A 35 -16.03 0.42 -6.71
C GLU A 35 -14.71 0.47 -5.91
N PHE A 36 -14.75 0.70 -4.60
CA PHE A 36 -13.52 0.75 -3.79
C PHE A 36 -12.80 -0.59 -3.79
N GLU A 37 -11.49 -0.50 -3.91
CA GLU A 37 -10.57 -1.63 -3.83
C GLU A 37 -9.35 -1.23 -3.02
N VAL A 38 -8.89 -2.15 -2.18
CA VAL A 38 -7.63 -2.05 -1.42
C VAL A 38 -6.74 -3.19 -1.89
N ASP A 39 -5.53 -2.90 -2.35
CA ASP A 39 -4.50 -3.88 -2.67
C ASP A 39 -3.31 -3.67 -1.72
N LEU A 40 -2.84 -4.73 -1.09
CA LEU A 40 -1.63 -4.76 -0.28
C LEU A 40 -0.70 -5.83 -0.84
N ARG A 41 0.47 -5.41 -1.32
CA ARG A 41 1.47 -6.31 -1.90
C ARG A 41 2.86 -6.08 -1.35
N PHE A 42 3.63 -7.15 -1.23
CA PHE A 42 5.08 -7.07 -1.07
C PHE A 42 5.72 -6.85 -2.44
N ASP A 43 6.67 -5.93 -2.52
CA ASP A 43 7.38 -5.58 -3.74
C ASP A 43 8.89 -5.40 -3.43
N GLN A 44 9.73 -5.51 -4.45
CA GLN A 44 11.18 -5.41 -4.35
C GLN A 44 11.77 -4.64 -5.54
N GLY A 45 12.98 -4.12 -5.37
CA GLY A 45 13.73 -3.42 -6.43
C GLY A 45 13.85 -1.92 -6.17
N ASP A 46 13.96 -1.14 -7.25
CA ASP A 46 14.09 0.31 -7.15
C ASP A 46 12.78 0.95 -6.67
N LEU A 47 12.90 2.02 -5.88
CA LEU A 47 11.75 2.84 -5.51
C LEU A 47 11.20 3.58 -6.73
N PRO A 48 9.86 3.66 -6.87
CA PRO A 48 9.25 4.33 -8.00
C PRO A 48 9.63 5.82 -8.02
N ARG A 49 9.79 6.35 -9.23
CA ARG A 49 10.08 7.76 -9.48
C ARG A 49 8.93 8.36 -10.26
N ASP A 50 8.12 9.17 -9.59
CA ASP A 50 7.08 9.97 -10.22
C ASP A 50 7.25 11.45 -9.84
N LYS A 51 6.91 12.36 -10.76
CA LYS A 51 7.03 13.82 -10.56
C LYS A 51 6.14 14.36 -9.44
N ASN A 52 5.02 13.69 -9.19
CA ASN A 52 4.04 14.03 -8.16
C ASN A 52 4.24 13.21 -6.88
N ALA A 53 5.24 12.33 -6.85
CA ALA A 53 5.55 11.53 -5.67
C ALA A 53 5.93 12.42 -4.48
N ARG A 54 5.48 12.04 -3.30
CA ARG A 54 5.76 12.76 -2.04
C ARG A 54 6.33 11.80 -1.02
N SER A 55 7.48 12.15 -0.45
CA SER A 55 8.03 11.41 0.69
C SER A 55 7.29 11.81 1.97
N THR A 56 7.00 10.82 2.79
CA THR A 56 6.43 10.99 4.14
C THR A 56 7.04 9.97 5.10
N LYS A 57 6.67 10.06 6.37
CA LYS A 57 6.99 9.06 7.40
C LYS A 57 5.69 8.45 7.94
N LEU A 58 5.70 7.14 8.15
CA LEU A 58 4.60 6.37 8.71
C LEU A 58 5.02 5.71 10.02
N GLY A 59 4.16 5.84 11.04
CA GLY A 59 4.47 5.39 12.38
C GLY A 59 5.75 6.02 12.90
N ASP A 60 6.54 5.25 13.65
CA ASP A 60 7.71 5.78 14.33
C ASP A 60 8.92 5.95 13.39
N ASN A 61 9.12 5.08 12.38
CA ASN A 61 10.38 5.04 11.62
C ASN A 61 10.30 4.64 10.14
N HIS A 62 9.13 4.32 9.58
CA HIS A 62 9.09 3.88 8.18
C HIS A 62 9.03 5.08 7.24
N GLN A 63 10.01 5.19 6.33
CA GLN A 63 9.89 6.09 5.18
C GLN A 63 8.81 5.55 4.24
N ALA A 64 7.99 6.43 3.69
CA ALA A 64 7.04 6.06 2.66
C ALA A 64 7.01 7.06 1.51
N ILE A 65 6.63 6.57 0.33
CA ILE A 65 6.44 7.37 -0.88
C ILE A 65 4.97 7.28 -1.27
N VAL A 66 4.29 8.42 -1.28
CA VAL A 66 2.90 8.56 -1.73
C VAL A 66 2.91 8.94 -3.20
N LEU A 67 2.20 8.16 -4.02
CA LEU A 67 2.08 8.30 -5.47
C LEU A 67 0.59 8.52 -5.81
N PRO A 68 0.14 9.77 -5.94
CA PRO A 68 -1.22 10.07 -6.36
C PRO A 68 -1.48 9.60 -7.79
N GLU A 69 -2.63 8.97 -8.02
CA GLU A 69 -3.09 8.55 -9.35
C GLU A 69 -2.16 7.57 -10.09
N ASP A 70 -1.28 6.85 -9.37
CA ASP A 70 -0.32 5.89 -9.95
C ASP A 70 -0.99 4.80 -10.80
N GLU A 71 -2.19 4.36 -10.38
CA GLU A 71 -3.00 3.38 -11.10
C GLU A 71 -4.21 4.02 -11.80
N GLY A 72 -4.13 5.32 -12.10
CA GLY A 72 -5.16 6.09 -12.80
C GLY A 72 -6.00 7.01 -11.89
N PRO A 73 -6.94 7.77 -12.47
CA PRO A 73 -7.70 8.79 -11.73
C PRO A 73 -8.45 8.23 -10.52
N GLY A 74 -8.38 8.94 -9.39
CA GLY A 74 -9.04 8.51 -8.15
C GLY A 74 -8.38 7.32 -7.45
N SER A 75 -7.17 6.94 -7.86
CA SER A 75 -6.32 5.98 -7.14
C SER A 75 -5.23 6.68 -6.33
N CYS A 76 -4.64 5.95 -5.38
CA CYS A 76 -3.39 6.35 -4.76
C CYS A 76 -2.61 5.14 -4.29
N ARG A 77 -1.31 5.16 -4.52
CA ARG A 77 -0.36 4.14 -4.08
C ARG A 77 0.55 4.70 -3.01
N VAL A 78 0.85 3.91 -1.99
CA VAL A 78 1.80 4.25 -0.93
C VAL A 78 2.79 3.12 -0.79
N GLU A 79 4.07 3.44 -1.02
CA GLU A 79 5.19 2.55 -0.86
C GLU A 79 5.80 2.70 0.52
N VAL A 80 5.66 1.70 1.36
CA VAL A 80 6.30 1.66 2.68
C VAL A 80 7.66 0.98 2.55
N VAL A 81 8.73 1.72 2.78
CA VAL A 81 10.09 1.20 2.79
C VAL A 81 10.29 0.32 4.02
N HIS A 82 10.73 -0.92 3.80
CA HIS A 82 11.08 -1.83 4.89
C HIS A 82 12.59 -1.88 5.12
N ARG A 83 13.37 -2.38 4.14
CA ARG A 83 14.83 -2.48 4.26
C ARG A 83 15.50 -2.56 2.91
N ASP A 84 16.79 -2.24 2.88
CA ASP A 84 17.63 -2.47 1.71
C ASP A 84 18.12 -3.91 1.66
N TYR A 85 18.28 -4.44 0.46
CA TYR A 85 18.89 -5.74 0.21
C TYR A 85 19.95 -5.66 -0.88
N THR A 86 20.81 -6.68 -0.93
CA THR A 86 21.74 -6.90 -2.04
C THR A 86 21.45 -8.28 -2.61
N GLY A 87 21.01 -8.32 -3.87
CA GLY A 87 20.71 -9.55 -4.59
C GLY A 87 21.95 -10.39 -4.87
N LEU A 88 21.72 -11.62 -5.35
CA LEU A 88 22.80 -12.57 -5.69
C LEU A 88 23.71 -12.04 -6.82
N ASP A 89 23.16 -11.22 -7.70
CA ASP A 89 23.84 -10.49 -8.77
C ASP A 89 24.57 -9.21 -8.31
N ARG A 90 24.55 -8.94 -6.99
CA ARG A 90 25.05 -7.72 -6.34
C ARG A 90 24.29 -6.44 -6.70
N VAL A 91 23.09 -6.56 -7.27
CA VAL A 91 22.20 -5.42 -7.46
C VAL A 91 21.58 -5.06 -6.10
N LYS A 92 21.63 -3.77 -5.77
CA LYS A 92 20.96 -3.25 -4.58
C LYS A 92 19.50 -2.97 -4.92
N GLY A 93 18.63 -3.21 -3.96
CA GLY A 93 17.22 -2.84 -4.05
C GLY A 93 16.64 -2.62 -2.67
N THR A 94 15.36 -2.28 -2.65
CA THR A 94 14.60 -2.06 -1.43
C THR A 94 13.43 -3.03 -1.38
N GLU A 95 13.28 -3.74 -0.25
CA GLU A 95 12.07 -4.47 0.07
C GLU A 95 11.03 -3.47 0.60
N ARG A 96 9.81 -3.55 0.08
CA ARG A 96 8.74 -2.61 0.39
C ARG A 96 7.38 -3.28 0.41
N VAL A 97 6.44 -2.60 1.05
CA VAL A 97 5.02 -2.94 0.99
C VAL A 97 4.32 -1.82 0.23
N ALA A 98 3.67 -2.16 -0.88
CA ALA A 98 2.85 -1.24 -1.62
C ALA A 98 1.39 -1.41 -1.21
N LEU A 99 0.77 -0.32 -0.76
CA LEU A 99 -0.66 -0.25 -0.52
C LEU A 99 -1.32 0.63 -1.57
N VAL A 100 -2.34 0.14 -2.24
CA VAL A 100 -3.07 0.86 -3.29
C VAL A 100 -4.54 0.97 -2.92
N ILE A 101 -5.08 2.18 -3.06
CA ILE A 101 -6.52 2.43 -3.06
C ILE A 101 -6.96 2.77 -4.48
N LYS A 102 -8.06 2.15 -4.93
CA LYS A 102 -8.72 2.44 -6.22
C LYS A 102 -10.20 2.69 -6.01
N GLY A 103 -10.85 3.28 -7.02
CA GLY A 103 -12.31 3.47 -7.03
C GLY A 103 -12.85 4.53 -6.05
N ALA A 104 -11.97 5.29 -5.38
CA ALA A 104 -12.40 6.27 -4.38
C ALA A 104 -13.10 7.51 -4.99
N GLY A 105 -12.91 7.74 -6.29
CA GLY A 105 -13.33 8.95 -6.98
C GLY A 105 -12.65 10.23 -6.44
N PRO A 106 -12.89 11.41 -7.05
CA PRO A 106 -12.20 12.65 -6.69
C PRO A 106 -12.48 13.14 -5.25
N LYS A 107 -13.66 12.81 -4.71
CA LYS A 107 -14.07 13.21 -3.35
C LYS A 107 -13.60 12.24 -2.26
N GLY A 108 -13.18 11.03 -2.63
CA GLY A 108 -12.81 9.98 -1.68
C GLY A 108 -11.44 10.14 -1.02
N ARG A 109 -10.68 11.19 -1.38
CA ARG A 109 -9.34 11.50 -0.84
C ARG A 109 -8.44 10.24 -0.77
N PRO A 110 -8.26 9.51 -1.89
CA PRO A 110 -7.64 8.18 -1.91
C PRO A 110 -6.27 8.13 -1.24
N CYS A 111 -5.46 9.19 -1.36
CA CYS A 111 -4.14 9.21 -0.75
C CYS A 111 -4.15 9.30 0.76
N GLU A 112 -5.13 9.95 1.37
CA GLU A 112 -5.21 10.02 2.83
C GLU A 112 -5.59 8.66 3.40
N LEU A 113 -6.58 8.01 2.78
CA LEU A 113 -7.00 6.66 3.15
C LEU A 113 -5.86 5.65 2.94
N ALA A 114 -5.17 5.73 1.80
CA ALA A 114 -4.02 4.88 1.52
C ALA A 114 -2.88 5.11 2.53
N THR A 115 -2.58 6.36 2.88
CA THR A 115 -1.52 6.69 3.85
C THR A 115 -1.84 6.12 5.24
N ASP A 116 -3.10 6.21 5.68
CA ASP A 116 -3.53 5.71 6.99
C ASP A 116 -3.49 4.17 7.08
N LEU A 117 -3.98 3.49 6.05
CA LEU A 117 -3.89 2.03 5.96
C LEU A 117 -2.44 1.55 5.84
N ALA A 118 -1.61 2.26 5.06
CA ALA A 118 -0.19 1.97 4.93
C ALA A 118 0.53 2.13 6.28
N GLY A 119 0.13 3.09 7.12
CA GLY A 119 0.62 3.21 8.49
C GLY A 119 0.29 1.99 9.36
N SER A 120 -0.90 1.44 9.19
CA SER A 120 -1.30 0.19 9.87
C SER A 120 -0.50 -1.01 9.38
N ALA A 121 -0.23 -1.10 8.08
CA ALA A 121 0.63 -2.13 7.51
C ALA A 121 2.09 -2.01 7.99
N ALA A 122 2.63 -0.78 8.01
CA ALA A 122 3.98 -0.47 8.46
C ALA A 122 4.22 -0.89 9.91
N ALA A 123 3.28 -0.60 10.80
CA ALA A 123 3.36 -0.98 12.22
C ALA A 123 3.44 -2.50 12.46
N ALA A 124 3.05 -3.29 11.46
CA ALA A 124 3.06 -4.75 11.54
C ALA A 124 4.18 -5.39 10.69
N LEU A 125 5.12 -4.59 10.17
CA LEU A 125 6.36 -5.09 9.59
C LEU A 125 7.28 -5.63 10.68
N PRO A 126 8.06 -6.68 10.39
CA PRO A 126 9.11 -7.12 11.32
C PRO A 126 10.20 -6.04 11.45
N PRO A 127 11.05 -6.11 12.49
CA PRO A 127 12.28 -5.35 12.53
C PRO A 127 13.12 -5.59 11.26
N ALA A 128 13.67 -4.51 10.70
CA ALA A 128 14.51 -4.53 9.51
C ALA A 128 15.85 -5.26 9.73
#